data_AF-A0A143XVC8-F1
#
_entry.id   AF-A0A143XVC8-F1
#
_cell.length_a   1.000
_cell.length_b   1.000
_cell.length_c   1.000
_cell.angle_alpha   90.00
_cell.angle_beta   90.00
_cell.angle_gamma   90.00
#
_symmetry.space_group_name_H-M   'P 1'
#
loop_
_entity.id
_entity.type
_entity.pdbx_description
1 polymer ?
#
loop_
_entity_poly.entity_id
_entity_poly.type
_entity_poly.pdbx_seq_one_letter_code
_entity_poly.pdbx_strand_id
1 'polypeptide(L)'
;MGDDCRLLQIFNEYLADFLKRIDKDRAYSTYEDYCLRRRRLAAFLEYEYHVKDIPFKEPKGDFIDKFVVYLSTVKGIASGTIHAGVKKTSSDDLYGV
;
A
#
# COMPACT_ATOMS: atom_id res chain seq x y z
N MET A 1 6.00 15.97 20.16
CA MET A 1 6.44 14.57 20.11
C MET A 1 6.45 14.21 18.64
N GLY A 2 7.64 14.01 18.09
CA GLY A 2 7.83 13.70 16.67
C GLY A 2 7.61 12.20 16.51
N ASP A 3 6.35 11.79 16.45
CA ASP A 3 6.01 10.46 15.99
C ASP A 3 6.26 10.46 14.49
N ASP A 4 7.45 10.04 14.06
CA ASP A 4 7.74 9.87 12.64
C ASP A 4 6.68 8.97 12.03
N CYS A 5 5.69 9.56 11.34
CA CYS A 5 4.55 8.81 10.86
C CYS A 5 5.04 7.63 10.03
N ARG A 6 4.79 6.44 10.56
CA ARG A 6 5.28 5.16 10.07
C ARG A 6 4.46 4.71 8.88
N LEU A 7 5.10 4.24 7.81
CA LEU A 7 4.44 3.97 6.54
C LEU A 7 3.29 2.96 6.69
N LEU A 8 3.50 1.84 7.42
CA LEU A 8 2.42 0.86 7.63
C LEU A 8 1.39 1.36 8.64
N GLN A 9 1.77 2.22 9.59
CA GLN A 9 0.84 2.81 10.55
C GLN A 9 -0.17 3.72 9.84
N ILE A 10 0.30 4.62 8.96
CA ILE A 10 -0.57 5.47 8.14
C ILE A 10 -1.51 4.60 7.29
N PHE A 11 -0.98 3.53 6.70
CA PHE A 11 -1.80 2.58 5.93
C PHE A 11 -2.87 1.89 6.79
N ASN A 12 -2.55 1.51 8.04
CA ASN A 12 -3.53 0.92 8.95
C ASN A 12 -4.63 1.91 9.32
N GLU A 13 -4.28 3.17 9.59
CA GLU A 13 -5.25 4.23 9.89
C GLU A 13 -6.18 4.47 8.69
N TYR A 14 -5.60 4.61 7.49
CA TYR A 14 -6.37 4.72 6.25
C TYR A 14 -7.34 3.54 6.06
N LEU A 15 -6.87 2.31 6.28
CA LEU A 15 -7.72 1.11 6.18
C LEU A 15 -8.84 1.10 7.22
N ALA A 16 -8.56 1.55 8.45
CA ALA A 16 -9.57 1.63 9.51
C ALA A 16 -10.66 2.66 9.16
N ASP A 17 -10.30 3.81 8.57
CA ASP A 17 -11.28 4.78 8.09
C ASP A 17 -12.00 4.33 6.81
N PHE A 18 -11.32 3.61 5.91
CA PHE A 18 -11.96 3.01 4.74
C PHE A 18 -13.02 1.99 5.15
N LEU A 19 -12.73 1.15 6.14
CA LEU A 19 -13.66 0.15 6.68
C LEU A 19 -14.97 0.77 7.16
N LYS A 20 -14.92 1.95 7.79
CA LYS A 20 -16.12 2.71 8.23
C LYS A 20 -17.01 3.18 7.08
N ARG A 21 -16.51 3.19 5.84
CA ARG A 21 -17.21 3.66 4.63
C ARG A 21 -17.72 2.53 3.74
N ILE A 22 -17.39 1.27 4.04
CA ILE A 22 -17.78 0.11 3.23
C ILE A 22 -19.31 -0.06 3.17
N ASP A 23 -20.01 0.34 4.22
CA ASP A 23 -21.48 0.27 4.27
C ASP A 23 -22.17 1.45 3.54
N LYS A 24 -21.40 2.44 3.08
CA LYS A 24 -21.94 3.69 2.51
C LYS A 24 -21.73 3.78 1.00
N ASP A 25 -20.48 3.65 0.58
CA ASP A 25 -20.08 3.97 -0.80
C ASP A 25 -18.88 3.15 -1.31
N ARG A 26 -18.28 2.32 -0.45
CA ARG A 26 -17.07 1.57 -0.81
C ARG A 26 -17.30 0.07 -0.82
N ALA A 27 -16.81 -0.62 -1.85
CA ALA A 27 -16.91 -2.08 -1.90
C ALA A 27 -15.95 -2.75 -0.90
N TYR A 28 -16.41 -3.81 -0.23
CA TYR A 28 -15.57 -4.61 0.67
C TYR A 28 -14.40 -5.26 -0.08
N SER A 29 -14.60 -5.71 -1.32
CA SER A 29 -13.53 -6.28 -2.14
C SER A 29 -12.36 -5.30 -2.34
N THR A 30 -12.63 -4.00 -2.46
CA THR A 30 -11.60 -2.96 -2.55
C THR A 30 -10.79 -2.86 -1.24
N TYR A 31 -11.44 -2.99 -0.08
CA TYR A 31 -10.77 -3.05 1.21
C TYR A 31 -9.86 -4.28 1.34
N GLU A 32 -10.33 -5.45 0.89
CA GLU A 32 -9.52 -6.67 0.88
C GLU A 32 -8.28 -6.52 0.01
N ASP A 33 -8.41 -5.89 -1.17
CA ASP A 33 -7.29 -5.55 -2.05
C ASP A 33 -6.26 -4.65 -1.34
N TYR A 34 -6.70 -3.61 -0.64
CA TYR A 34 -5.80 -2.74 0.12
C TYR A 34 -5.12 -3.46 1.29
N CYS A 35 -5.83 -4.34 2.00
CA CYS A 35 -5.27 -5.21 3.02
C CYS A 35 -4.20 -6.15 2.47
N LEU A 36 -4.39 -6.70 1.27
CA LEU A 36 -3.41 -7.53 0.60
C LEU A 36 -2.17 -6.73 0.21
N ARG A 37 -2.33 -5.51 -0.33
CA ARG A 37 -1.22 -4.62 -0.66
C ARG A 37 -0.41 -4.24 0.56
N ARG A 38 -1.07 -3.92 1.68
CA ARG A 38 -0.39 -3.64 2.96
C ARG A 38 0.46 -4.82 3.42
N ARG A 39 -0.07 -6.04 3.36
CA ARG A 39 0.69 -7.27 3.70
C ARG A 39 1.90 -7.46 2.81
N ARG A 40 1.76 -7.22 1.50
CA ARG A 40 2.86 -7.29 0.54
C ARG A 40 3.92 -6.21 0.80
N LEU A 41 3.50 -5.00 1.13
CA LEU A 41 4.38 -3.91 1.51
C LEU A 41 5.18 -4.24 2.76
N ALA A 42 4.53 -4.76 3.81
CA ALA A 42 5.22 -5.19 5.02
C ALA A 42 6.25 -6.30 4.75
N ALA A 43 5.89 -7.31 3.94
CA ALA A 43 6.81 -8.37 3.54
C ALA A 43 7.98 -7.86 2.71
N PHE A 44 7.76 -6.84 1.86
CA PHE A 44 8.83 -6.19 1.11
C PHE A 44 9.78 -5.42 2.02
N LEU A 45 9.27 -4.67 3.01
CA LEU A 45 10.12 -3.95 3.97
C LEU A 45 11.02 -4.91 4.76
N GLU A 46 10.48 -6.05 5.16
CA GLU A 46 11.25 -7.08 5.86
C GLU A 46 12.27 -7.78 4.94
N TYR A 47 11.95 -7.93 3.65
CA TYR A 47 12.84 -8.57 2.66
C TYR A 47 13.98 -7.66 2.20
N GLU A 48 13.68 -6.42 1.80
CA GLU A 48 14.65 -5.50 1.18
C GLU A 48 15.41 -4.67 2.22
N TYR A 49 14.72 -4.24 3.28
CA TYR A 49 15.27 -3.32 4.27
C TYR A 49 15.51 -3.98 5.63
N HIS A 50 15.09 -5.24 5.83
CA HIS A 50 15.15 -5.96 7.12
C HIS A 50 14.50 -5.21 8.29
N VAL A 51 13.51 -4.37 7.98
CA VAL A 51 12.75 -3.59 8.98
C VAL A 51 11.28 -3.93 8.90
N LYS A 52 10.61 -3.78 10.04
CA LYS A 52 9.16 -3.99 10.13
C LYS A 52 8.35 -2.78 9.66
N ASP A 53 8.96 -1.61 9.64
CA ASP A 53 8.32 -0.35 9.24
C ASP A 53 9.40 0.71 8.92
N ILE A 54 9.05 1.68 8.07
CA ILE A 54 9.91 2.81 7.71
C ILE A 54 9.16 4.13 7.92
N PRO A 55 9.86 5.21 8.32
CA PRO A 55 9.26 6.54 8.35
C PRO A 55 8.78 6.94 6.94
N PHE A 56 7.59 7.54 6.84
CA PHE A 56 6.95 7.91 5.56
C PHE A 56 7.79 8.90 4.73
N LYS A 57 8.71 9.63 5.37
CA LYS A 57 9.66 10.54 4.70
C LYS A 57 10.79 9.83 3.95
N GLU A 58 10.92 8.52 4.07
CA GLU A 58 12.07 7.77 3.54
C GLU A 58 11.78 6.74 2.43
N PRO A 59 10.82 6.91 1.50
CA PRO A 59 10.93 6.20 0.23
C PRO A 59 11.94 6.96 -0.65
N LYS A 60 13.17 6.44 -0.73
CA LYS A 60 14.15 6.84 -1.77
C LYS A 60 13.51 6.71 -3.16
N GLY A 61 13.93 7.50 -4.14
CA GLY A 61 13.33 7.54 -5.49
C GLY A 61 13.12 6.17 -6.14
N ASP A 62 13.96 5.18 -5.81
CA ASP A 62 13.90 3.80 -6.31
C ASP A 62 12.98 2.86 -5.51
N PHE A 63 12.32 3.32 -4.43
CA PHE A 63 11.48 2.48 -3.57
C PHE A 63 10.37 1.78 -4.36
N ILE A 64 9.69 2.53 -5.22
CA ILE A 64 8.61 2.00 -6.06
C ILE A 64 9.16 0.97 -7.05
N ASP A 65 10.32 1.23 -7.65
CA ASP A 65 10.96 0.32 -8.61
C ASP A 65 11.31 -1.01 -7.93
N LYS A 66 12.00 -0.96 -6.78
CA LYS A 66 12.31 -2.14 -5.97
C LYS A 66 11.07 -2.91 -5.53
N PHE A 67 10.00 -2.20 -5.16
CA PHE A 67 8.75 -2.85 -4.78
C PHE A 67 8.09 -3.55 -5.98
N VAL A 68 8.08 -2.93 -7.16
CA VAL A 68 7.57 -3.54 -8.40
C VAL A 68 8.40 -4.77 -8.77
N VAL A 69 9.73 -4.67 -8.69
CA VAL A 69 10.65 -5.80 -8.93
C VAL A 69 10.35 -6.93 -7.96
N TYR A 70 10.27 -6.68 -6.65
CA TYR A 70 9.94 -7.69 -5.64
C TYR A 70 8.62 -8.40 -5.92
N LEU A 71 7.56 -7.65 -6.26
CA LEU A 71 6.26 -8.24 -6.56
C LEU A 71 6.29 -9.11 -7.81
N SER A 72 7.06 -8.72 -8.83
CA SER A 72 7.21 -9.47 -10.07
C SER A 72 8.07 -10.72 -9.89
N THR A 73 9.22 -10.61 -9.22
CA THR A 73 10.23 -11.67 -9.13
C THR A 73 10.00 -12.62 -7.95
N VAL A 74 9.66 -12.10 -6.77
CA VAL A 74 9.52 -12.90 -5.53
C VAL A 74 8.09 -13.40 -5.37
N LYS A 75 7.10 -12.57 -5.69
CA LYS A 75 5.67 -12.96 -5.58
C LYS A 75 5.08 -13.50 -6.89
N GLY A 76 5.78 -13.41 -8.01
CA GLY A 76 5.31 -13.90 -9.31
C GLY A 76 4.08 -13.17 -9.83
N ILE A 77 3.85 -11.93 -9.40
CA ILE A 77 2.67 -11.15 -9.79
C ILE A 77 2.95 -10.48 -11.13
N ALA A 78 2.05 -10.65 -12.10
CA ALA A 78 2.18 -10.00 -13.39
C ALA A 78 2.30 -8.48 -13.25
N SER A 79 3.28 -7.88 -13.93
CA SER A 79 3.58 -6.44 -13.90
C SER A 79 2.35 -5.57 -14.20
N GLY A 80 1.46 -6.02 -15.08
CA GLY A 80 0.19 -5.33 -15.38
C GLY A 80 -0.73 -5.18 -14.16
N THR A 81 -0.78 -6.18 -13.27
CA THR A 81 -1.57 -6.12 -12.03
C THR A 81 -0.94 -5.19 -10.99
N ILE A 82 0.39 -5.09 -10.97
CA ILE A 82 1.13 -4.20 -10.07
C ILE A 82 0.88 -2.74 -10.47
N HIS A 83 1.03 -2.40 -11.75
CA HIS A 83 0.78 -1.05 -12.25
C HIS A 83 -0.70 -0.65 -12.21
N ALA A 84 -1.62 -1.59 -12.47
CA ALA A 84 -3.06 -1.33 -12.30
C ALA A 84 -3.41 -1.03 -10.83
N GLY A 85 -2.80 -1.75 -9.88
CA GLY A 85 -2.93 -1.46 -8.46
C GLY A 85 -2.45 -0.04 -8.11
N VAL A 86 -1.24 0.34 -8.54
CA VAL A 86 -0.66 1.67 -8.25
C VAL A 86 -1.39 2.81 -8.99
N LYS A 87 -1.87 2.60 -10.22
CA LYS A 87 -2.66 3.61 -10.94
C LYS A 87 -4.06 3.79 -10.35
N LYS A 88 -4.71 2.72 -9.88
CA LYS A 88 -6.09 2.78 -9.37
C LYS A 88 -6.22 3.58 -8.05
N THR A 89 -5.11 3.88 -7.37
CA THR A 89 -5.10 4.81 -6.22
C THR A 89 -5.08 6.29 -6.62
N SER A 90 -4.99 6.62 -7.91
CA SER A 90 -5.14 7.96 -8.44
C SER A 90 -6.31 8.00 -9.41
N SER A 91 -7.49 8.41 -8.92
CA SER A 91 -8.32 9.47 -9.52
C SER A 91 -9.79 9.36 -9.04
N ASP A 92 -10.29 8.16 -8.75
CA ASP A 92 -11.72 7.96 -8.44
C ASP A 92 -12.02 7.94 -6.93
N ASP A 93 -11.10 7.42 -6.11
CA ASP A 93 -11.34 7.26 -4.67
C ASP A 93 -11.01 8.51 -3.81
N LEU A 94 -10.28 9.50 -4.35
CA LEU A 94 -9.87 10.73 -3.65
C LEU A 94 -10.69 11.96 -4.06
N TYR A 95 -11.38 11.91 -5.20
CA TYR A 95 -12.21 12.97 -5.76
C TYR A 95 -13.63 12.49 -6.11
N GLY A 96 -14.14 11.50 -5.38
CA GLY A 96 -15.55 11.11 -5.45
C GLY A 96 -16.45 12.24 -4.94
N VAL A 97 -16.86 13.11 -5.86
CA VAL A 97 -18.14 13.84 -5.81
C VAL A 97 -19.27 12.88 -6.13
#